data_AF-A0A7C4NK51-F1
#
_entry.id   AF-A0A7C4NK51-F1
#
_cell.length_a   1.000
_cell.length_b   1.000
_cell.length_c   1.000
_cell.angle_alpha   90.00
_cell.angle_beta   90.00
_cell.angle_gamma   90.00
#
_symmetry.space_group_name_H-M   'P 1'
#
loop_
_entity.id
_entity.type
_entity.pdbx_description
1 polymer ?
#
loop_
_entity_poly.entity_id
_entity_poly.type
_entity_poly.pdbx_seq_one_letter_code
_entity_poly.pdbx_strand_id
1 'polypeptide(L)'
;MSKDLENYDQYVPEDIVKEIDDYERRFKVSKPREKGRYPSNEDIVNAILRVTSGKLTRYNVENLYNDVVEFLKREGFNTIAVTPSRIERLVSSLIRKGVMSSELK
;
A
#
# COMPACT_ATOMS: atom_id res chain seq x y z
N MET A 1 7.83 44.97 -20.23
CA MET A 1 8.48 43.97 -19.36
C MET A 1 7.42 43.45 -18.42
N SER A 2 6.86 42.28 -18.76
CA SER A 2 5.68 41.70 -18.13
C SER A 2 6.00 41.24 -16.71
N LYS A 3 5.11 41.59 -15.77
CA LYS A 3 5.26 41.33 -14.34
C LYS A 3 4.00 40.62 -13.85
N ASP A 4 3.61 39.57 -14.54
CA ASP A 4 2.37 38.84 -14.27
C ASP A 4 2.67 37.35 -14.40
N LEU A 5 3.03 36.64 -13.32
CA LEU A 5 2.90 35.17 -13.20
C LEU A 5 3.41 34.57 -11.86
N GLU A 6 3.26 35.27 -10.73
CA GLU A 6 3.54 34.66 -9.42
C GLU A 6 2.38 34.92 -8.44
N ASN A 7 1.22 34.32 -8.72
CA ASN A 7 0.28 33.87 -7.68
C ASN A 7 -0.79 32.95 -8.30
N TYR A 8 -0.51 31.66 -8.45
CA TYR A 8 -1.58 30.67 -8.59
C TYR A 8 -1.91 30.14 -7.21
N ASP A 9 -2.78 30.92 -6.58
CA ASP A 9 -3.65 30.56 -5.47
C ASP A 9 -4.23 29.16 -5.71
N GLN A 10 -3.69 28.16 -5.03
CA GLN A 10 -4.21 26.80 -5.11
C GLN A 10 -5.44 26.72 -4.21
N TYR A 11 -6.51 27.40 -4.65
CA TYR A 11 -7.83 27.31 -4.04
C TYR A 11 -8.29 25.86 -4.18
N VAL A 12 -8.08 25.06 -3.13
CA VAL A 12 -8.61 23.70 -3.05
C VAL A 12 -10.05 23.80 -2.55
N PRO A 13 -11.05 23.38 -3.35
CA PRO A 13 -12.44 23.37 -2.93
C PRO A 13 -12.63 22.61 -1.61
N GLU A 14 -13.40 23.20 -0.70
CA GLU A 14 -13.60 22.70 0.67
C GLU A 14 -14.27 21.31 0.70
N ASP A 15 -15.09 21.01 -0.30
CA ASP A 15 -15.70 19.71 -0.56
C ASP A 15 -14.67 18.62 -0.87
N ILE A 16 -13.63 18.94 -1.64
CA ILE A 16 -12.52 18.01 -1.94
C ILE A 16 -11.67 17.78 -0.67
N VAL A 17 -11.38 18.84 0.08
CA VAL A 17 -10.66 18.73 1.37
C VAL A 17 -11.44 17.86 2.34
N LYS A 18 -12.76 18.05 2.40
CA LYS A 18 -13.66 17.30 3.26
C LYS A 18 -13.82 15.85 2.82
N GLU A 19 -13.81 15.56 1.53
CA GLU A 19 -13.82 14.19 1.01
C GLU A 19 -12.54 13.43 1.40
N ILE A 20 -11.38 14.08 1.29
CA ILE A 20 -10.09 13.51 1.74
C ILE A 20 -10.10 13.30 3.25
N ASP A 21 -10.56 14.28 4.03
CA ASP A 21 -10.61 14.19 5.49
C ASP A 21 -11.63 13.15 5.97
N ASP A 22 -12.79 13.02 5.31
CA ASP A 22 -13.78 11.97 5.59
C ASP A 22 -13.28 10.58 5.15
N TYR A 23 -12.52 10.49 4.05
CA TYR A 23 -11.81 9.28 3.66
C TYR A 23 -10.82 8.91 4.78
N GLU A 24 -9.90 9.80 5.15
CA GLU A 24 -8.95 9.57 6.23
C GLU A 24 -9.61 9.23 7.56
N ARG A 25 -10.69 9.91 7.94
CA ARG A 25 -11.47 9.64 9.15
C ARG A 25 -12.10 8.25 9.12
N ARG A 26 -12.65 7.80 7.99
CA ARG A 26 -13.16 6.42 7.81
C ARG A 26 -12.06 5.38 8.00
N PHE A 27 -10.80 5.69 7.67
CA PHE A 27 -9.64 4.81 7.93
C PHE A 27 -9.02 4.99 9.33
N LYS A 28 -9.19 6.17 9.96
CA LYS A 28 -8.71 6.51 11.31
C LYS A 28 -9.70 6.15 12.43
N VAL A 29 -10.95 5.79 12.12
CA VAL A 29 -11.86 5.20 13.12
C VAL A 29 -11.14 4.00 13.70
N SER A 30 -10.92 4.02 15.01
CA SER A 30 -10.22 3.00 15.78
C SER A 30 -10.80 1.63 15.43
N LYS A 31 -10.19 0.94 14.46
CA LYS A 31 -10.66 -0.37 14.03
C LYS A 31 -10.60 -1.27 15.27
N PRO A 32 -11.63 -2.10 15.52
CA PRO A 32 -11.58 -3.08 16.60
C PRO A 32 -10.25 -3.82 16.49
N ARG A 33 -9.47 -3.87 17.59
CA ARG A 33 -8.13 -4.48 17.62
C ARG A 33 -8.17 -5.79 16.84
N GLU A 34 -7.48 -5.82 15.69
CA GLU A 34 -7.44 -7.00 14.84
C GLU A 34 -6.94 -8.18 15.70
N LYS A 35 -7.82 -9.15 15.98
CA LYS A 35 -7.45 -10.33 16.77
C LYS A 35 -6.69 -11.27 15.84
N GLY A 36 -5.45 -11.59 16.19
CA GLY A 36 -4.59 -12.44 15.37
C GLY A 36 -3.12 -12.27 15.72
N ARG A 37 -2.29 -13.23 15.32
CA ARG A 37 -0.83 -13.08 15.42
C ARG A 37 -0.35 -12.05 14.40
N TYR A 38 0.69 -11.30 14.74
CA TYR A 38 1.34 -10.42 13.76
C TYR A 38 2.10 -11.27 12.73
N PRO A 39 2.05 -10.90 11.44
CA PRO A 39 2.79 -11.61 10.42
C PRO A 39 4.29 -11.34 10.54
N SER A 40 5.08 -12.42 10.45
CA SER A 40 6.52 -12.36 10.30
C SER A 40 6.89 -11.85 8.90
N ASN A 41 8.18 -11.59 8.65
CA ASN A 41 8.62 -11.24 7.30
C ASN A 41 8.42 -12.40 6.32
N GLU A 42 8.54 -13.65 6.77
CA GLU A 42 8.31 -14.84 5.94
C GLU A 42 6.83 -14.96 5.55
N ASP A 43 5.91 -14.68 6.48
CA ASP A 43 4.47 -14.65 6.19
C ASP A 43 4.13 -13.60 5.13
N ILE A 44 4.68 -12.39 5.25
CA ILE A 44 4.46 -11.31 4.29
C ILE A 44 5.08 -11.66 2.93
N VAL A 45 6.27 -12.26 2.90
CA VAL A 45 6.92 -12.72 1.67
C VAL A 45 6.06 -13.79 0.97
N ASN A 46 5.55 -14.76 1.74
CA ASN A 46 4.67 -15.80 1.20
C ASN A 46 3.39 -15.17 0.62
N ALA A 47 2.78 -14.22 1.33
CA ALA A 47 1.61 -13.50 0.83
C ALA A 47 1.92 -12.74 -0.48
N ILE A 48 3.03 -12.00 -0.53
CA ILE A 48 3.51 -11.30 -1.73
C ILE A 48 3.63 -12.28 -2.90
N LEU A 49 4.29 -13.42 -2.71
CA LEU A 49 4.50 -14.43 -3.76
C LEU A 49 3.19 -15.07 -4.22
N ARG A 50 2.24 -15.32 -3.31
CA ARG A 50 0.92 -15.87 -3.63
C ARG A 50 0.07 -14.90 -4.45
N VAL A 51 0.02 -13.63 -4.03
CA VAL A 51 -0.74 -12.56 -4.71
C VAL A 51 -0.17 -12.30 -6.10
N THR A 52 1.15 -12.21 -6.21
CA THR A 52 1.84 -11.86 -7.47
C THR A 52 2.11 -13.06 -8.38
N SER A 53 1.85 -14.29 -7.90
CA SER A 53 2.32 -15.52 -8.55
C SER A 53 3.82 -15.49 -8.89
N GLY A 54 4.62 -14.81 -8.05
CA GLY A 54 6.06 -14.64 -8.25
C GLY A 54 6.46 -13.61 -9.32
N LYS A 55 5.51 -12.83 -9.85
CA LYS A 55 5.78 -11.81 -10.89
C LYS A 55 5.14 -10.47 -10.55
N LEU A 56 5.97 -9.44 -10.46
CA LEU A 56 5.48 -8.07 -10.31
C LEU A 56 5.23 -7.45 -11.69
N THR A 57 3.99 -7.03 -11.94
CA THR A 57 3.52 -6.44 -13.20
C THR A 57 2.91 -5.06 -12.95
N ARG A 58 2.71 -4.25 -14.00
CA ARG A 58 2.01 -2.97 -13.86
C ARG A 58 0.59 -3.11 -13.29
N TYR A 59 -0.08 -4.22 -13.56
CA TYR A 59 -1.47 -4.43 -13.09
C TYR A 59 -1.55 -4.74 -11.60
N ASN A 60 -0.60 -5.50 -11.06
CA ASN A 60 -0.64 -5.90 -9.65
C ASN A 60 0.12 -4.96 -8.72
N VAL A 61 1.04 -4.14 -9.24
CA VAL A 61 1.81 -3.20 -8.40
C VAL A 61 0.93 -2.14 -7.74
N GLU A 62 -0.11 -1.66 -8.43
CA GLU A 62 -1.02 -0.63 -7.93
C GLU A 62 -1.81 -1.10 -6.70
N ASN A 63 -2.27 -2.36 -6.71
CA ASN A 63 -3.08 -2.94 -5.64
C ASN A 63 -2.30 -3.83 -4.68
N LEU A 64 -0.99 -4.02 -4.90
CA LEU A 64 -0.18 -5.02 -4.19
C LEU A 64 -0.32 -4.93 -2.66
N TYR A 65 -0.28 -3.71 -2.11
CA TYR A 65 -0.41 -3.52 -0.67
C TYR A 65 -1.77 -4.01 -0.15
N ASN A 66 -2.84 -3.62 -0.82
CA ASN A 66 -4.21 -3.99 -0.44
C ASN A 66 -4.40 -5.51 -0.58
N ASP A 67 -3.95 -6.09 -1.69
CA ASP A 67 -4.08 -7.52 -1.96
C ASP A 67 -3.31 -8.37 -0.93
N VAL A 68 -2.10 -7.95 -0.55
CA VAL A 68 -1.32 -8.62 0.50
C VAL A 68 -1.99 -8.50 1.87
N VAL A 69 -2.51 -7.32 2.21
CA VAL A 69 -3.22 -7.11 3.48
C VAL A 69 -4.49 -7.96 3.54
N GLU A 70 -5.28 -7.99 2.46
CA GLU A 70 -6.47 -8.84 2.39
C GLU A 70 -6.12 -10.33 2.52
N PHE A 71 -5.08 -10.79 1.82
CA PHE A 71 -4.60 -12.16 1.93
C PHE A 71 -4.25 -12.52 3.38
N LEU A 72 -3.44 -11.67 4.05
CA LEU A 72 -3.03 -11.89 5.44
C LEU A 72 -4.23 -11.87 6.41
N LYS A 73 -5.22 -11.00 6.18
CA LYS A 73 -6.45 -10.98 6.98
C LYS A 73 -7.27 -12.25 6.83
N ARG A 74 -7.42 -12.76 5.60
CA ARG A 74 -8.11 -14.03 5.32
C ARG A 74 -7.42 -15.20 6.01
N GLU A 75 -6.09 -15.16 6.10
CA GLU A 75 -5.26 -16.13 6.84
C GLU A 75 -5.27 -15.91 8.37
N GLY A 76 -6.02 -14.93 8.89
CA GLY A 76 -6.18 -14.69 10.32
C GLY A 76 -5.05 -13.90 10.99
N PHE A 77 -4.23 -13.19 10.21
CA PHE A 77 -3.19 -12.32 10.76
C PHE A 77 -3.72 -10.93 11.15
N ASN A 78 -3.09 -10.35 12.18
CA ASN A 78 -3.25 -8.93 12.48
C ASN A 78 -2.29 -8.11 11.61
N THR A 79 -2.86 -7.28 10.74
CA THR A 79 -2.13 -6.52 9.71
C THR A 79 -1.82 -5.08 10.08
N ILE A 80 -2.14 -4.65 11.31
CA ILE A 80 -1.92 -3.25 11.77
C ILE A 80 -0.45 -2.82 11.60
N ALA A 81 0.51 -3.74 11.73
CA ALA A 81 1.94 -3.49 11.59
C ALA A 81 2.50 -3.74 10.17
N VAL A 82 1.63 -4.01 9.19
CA VAL A 82 2.01 -4.18 7.78
C VAL A 82 1.85 -2.84 7.09
N THR A 83 2.95 -2.18 6.75
CA THR A 83 2.97 -0.89 6.07
C THR A 83 3.37 -1.04 4.61
N PRO A 84 2.98 -0.09 3.73
CA PRO A 84 3.42 -0.08 2.32
C PRO A 84 4.94 -0.17 2.18
N SER A 85 5.70 0.65 2.92
CA SER A 85 7.16 0.64 2.88
C SER A 85 7.78 -0.70 3.31
N ARG A 86 7.12 -1.43 4.23
CA ARG A 86 7.59 -2.76 4.64
C ARG A 86 7.42 -3.77 3.50
N ILE A 87 6.30 -3.71 2.77
CA ILE A 87 6.06 -4.54 1.59
C ILE A 87 7.05 -4.19 0.48
N GLU A 88 7.21 -2.92 0.14
CA GLU A 88 8.15 -2.45 -0.90
C GLU A 88 9.59 -2.92 -0.64
N ARG A 89 10.04 -2.84 0.62
CA ARG A 89 11.37 -3.33 1.02
C ARG A 89 11.51 -4.83 0.79
N LEU A 90 10.49 -5.61 1.12
CA LEU A 90 10.50 -7.07 0.93
C LEU A 90 10.45 -7.44 -0.56
N VAL A 91 9.57 -6.81 -1.33
CA VAL A 91 9.50 -6.96 -2.80
C VAL A 91 10.83 -6.64 -3.45
N SER A 92 11.44 -5.50 -3.10
CA SER A 92 12.76 -5.10 -3.59
C SER A 92 13.83 -6.14 -3.27
N SER A 93 13.77 -6.74 -2.08
CA SER A 93 14.69 -7.82 -1.69
C SER A 93 14.49 -9.08 -2.53
N LEU A 94 13.23 -9.47 -2.79
CA LEU A 94 12.90 -10.64 -3.62
C LEU A 94 13.36 -10.47 -5.07
N ILE A 95 13.19 -9.28 -5.64
CA ILE A 95 13.66 -8.96 -7.00
C ILE A 95 15.20 -9.01 -7.06
N ARG A 96 15.90 -8.37 -6.11
CA ARG A 96 17.37 -8.39 -6.07
C ARG A 96 17.94 -9.80 -5.94
N LYS A 97 17.24 -10.70 -5.24
CA LYS A 97 17.63 -12.10 -5.06
C LYS A 97 17.22 -13.00 -6.24
N GLY A 98 16.49 -12.48 -7.24
CA GLY A 98 15.99 -13.26 -8.37
C GLY A 98 14.87 -14.24 -8.02
N VAL A 99 14.26 -14.12 -6.83
CA VAL A 99 13.13 -14.96 -6.38
C VAL A 99 11.82 -14.52 -7.04
N MET A 100 11.73 -13.25 -7.42
CA MET A 100 10.60 -12.64 -8.10
C MET A 100 11.10 -11.88 -9.33
N SER A 101 10.38 -11.98 -10.45
CA SER A 101 10.68 -11.16 -11.63
C SER A 101 9.86 -9.86 -11.61
N SER A 102 10.46 -8.78 -12.13
CA SER A 102 9.79 -7.50 -12.33
C SER A 102 9.65 -7.25 -13.83
N GLU A 103 8.40 -7.10 -14.29
CA GLU A 103 8.04 -6.78 -15.67
C GLU A 103 7.48 -5.35 -15.76
N LEU A 104 8.07 -4.43 -15.00
CA LEU A 104 7.78 -3.00 -15.07
C LEU A 104 8.52 -2.39 -16.26
N LYS A 105 8.04 -2.63 -17.48
CA LYS A 105 8.48 -1.93 -18.70
C LYS A 105 7.64 -0.70 -18.96
#